data_AF-A0A5J4R0P4-F1
#
_entry.id   AF-A0A5J4R0P4-F1
#
_cell.length_a   1.000
_cell.length_b   1.000
_cell.length_c   1.000
_cell.angle_alpha   90.00
_cell.angle_beta   90.00
_cell.angle_gamma   90.00
#
_symmetry.space_group_name_H-M   'P 1'
#
loop_
_entity.id
_entity.type
_entity.pdbx_description
1 polymer ?
#
loop_
_entity_poly.entity_id
_entity_poly.type
_entity_poly.pdbx_seq_one_letter_code
_entity_poly.pdbx_strand_id
1 'polypeptide(L)'
;METAKKALTDEAIAIRQKLIEAAAKGNKLFYSDLAIAGDDRHMNKLSIVLSKISRYEWKNGRPLLSSIVVNKEDDKSKALPGAGFFILCADLRTNDTLDELQSACFSFWKDEKNKGKYKLI
;
A
#
# COMPACT_ATOMS: atom_id res chain seq x y z
N MET A 1 6.42 12.41 25.27
CA MET A 1 6.63 11.99 23.87
C MET A 1 5.91 10.67 23.67
N GLU A 2 4.62 10.71 23.34
CA GLU A 2 3.80 9.49 23.34
C GLU A 2 2.56 9.66 22.44
N THR A 3 2.71 9.60 21.11
CA THR A 3 1.54 9.53 20.18
C THR A 3 1.95 9.18 18.74
N ALA A 4 2.51 7.99 18.53
CA ALA A 4 2.60 7.42 17.18
C ALA A 4 2.38 5.90 17.14
N LYS A 5 2.64 5.20 18.25
CA LYS A 5 2.56 3.73 18.40
C LYS A 5 1.16 3.10 18.30
N LYS A 6 0.09 3.82 17.91
CA LYS A 6 -1.27 3.26 17.89
C LYS A 6 -2.12 3.60 16.66
N ALA A 7 -1.52 3.89 15.51
CA ALA A 7 -2.28 4.16 14.27
C ALA A 7 -2.54 2.91 13.43
N LEU A 8 -1.67 1.90 13.47
CA LEU A 8 -1.76 0.67 12.70
C LEU A 8 -1.62 -0.55 13.62
N THR A 9 -2.30 -1.65 13.29
CA THR A 9 -2.13 -2.94 13.96
C THR A 9 -0.83 -3.61 13.53
N ASP A 10 -0.33 -4.59 14.30
CA ASP A 10 0.90 -5.33 13.94
C ASP A 10 0.82 -5.97 12.55
N GLU A 11 -0.36 -6.51 12.20
CA GLU A 11 -0.65 -7.02 10.85
C GLU A 11 -0.52 -5.93 9.78
N ALA A 12 -1.06 -4.73 10.03
CA ALA A 12 -0.96 -3.62 9.10
C ALA A 12 0.47 -3.09 9.00
N ILE A 13 1.25 -3.11 10.08
CA ILE A 13 2.68 -2.76 10.09
C ILE A 13 3.47 -3.75 9.24
N ALA A 14 3.24 -5.06 9.41
CA ALA A 14 3.91 -6.09 8.63
C ALA A 14 3.59 -5.99 7.13
N ILE A 15 2.32 -5.78 6.77
CA ILE A 15 1.92 -5.57 5.37
C ILE A 15 2.53 -4.28 4.82
N ARG A 16 2.50 -3.19 5.58
CA ARG A 16 3.12 -1.92 5.21
C ARG A 16 4.62 -2.08 4.92
N GLN A 17 5.35 -2.82 5.75
CA GLN A 17 6.77 -3.11 5.55
C GLN A 17 7.01 -3.79 4.20
N LYS A 18 6.22 -4.84 3.88
CA LYS A 18 6.30 -5.55 2.59
C LYS A 18 6.03 -4.62 1.41
N LEU A 19 5.03 -3.74 1.53
CA LEU A 19 4.69 -2.77 0.49
C LEU A 19 5.82 -1.77 0.25
N ILE A 20 6.42 -1.23 1.32
CA ILE A 20 7.57 -0.31 1.21
C ILE A 20 8.75 -1.00 0.53
N GLU A 21 9.06 -2.24 0.90
CA GLU A 21 10.17 -2.99 0.31
C GLU A 21 9.94 -3.32 -1.16
N ALA A 22 8.70 -3.62 -1.56
CA ALA A 22 8.33 -3.81 -2.95
C ALA A 22 8.39 -2.50 -3.74
N ALA A 23 7.81 -1.42 -3.20
CA ALA A 23 7.83 -0.10 -3.83
C ALA A 23 9.26 0.42 -4.04
N ALA A 24 10.13 0.25 -3.05
CA ALA A 24 11.55 0.62 -3.14
C ALA A 24 12.30 -0.12 -4.26
N LYS A 25 11.85 -1.32 -4.61
CA LYS A 25 12.40 -2.13 -5.72
C LYS A 25 11.72 -1.86 -7.06
N GLY A 26 10.70 -0.98 -7.10
CA GLY A 26 9.89 -0.74 -8.30
C GLY A 26 8.94 -1.89 -8.64
N ASN A 27 8.60 -2.74 -7.67
CA ASN A 27 7.79 -3.94 -7.89
C ASN A 27 6.35 -3.74 -7.43
N LYS A 28 5.40 -4.18 -8.25
CA LYS A 28 4.01 -4.41 -7.85
C LYS A 28 3.87 -5.73 -7.08
N LEU A 29 2.90 -5.81 -6.19
CA LEU A 29 2.53 -7.03 -5.46
C LEU A 29 1.12 -7.47 -5.86
N PHE A 30 0.91 -8.78 -5.91
CA PHE A 30 -0.43 -9.32 -6.00
C PHE A 30 -1.11 -9.38 -4.64
N TYR A 31 -2.45 -9.36 -4.61
CA TYR A 31 -3.19 -9.63 -3.37
C TYR A 31 -2.81 -10.98 -2.75
N SER A 32 -2.48 -11.99 -3.57
CA SER A 32 -1.99 -13.29 -3.12
C SER A 32 -0.62 -13.23 -2.42
N ASP A 33 0.22 -12.25 -2.74
CA ASP A 33 1.54 -12.08 -2.10
C ASP A 33 1.42 -11.50 -0.68
N LEU A 34 0.27 -10.87 -0.40
CA LEU A 34 -0.06 -10.26 0.88
C LEU A 34 -0.95 -11.14 1.76
N ALA A 35 -1.68 -12.08 1.16
CA ALA A 35 -2.51 -13.02 1.89
C ALA A 35 -1.64 -13.91 2.80
N ILE A 36 -1.99 -13.98 4.08
CA ILE A 36 -1.44 -14.97 5.01
C ILE A 36 -2.22 -16.27 4.74
N ALA A 37 -1.53 -17.38 4.51
CA ALA A 37 -2.16 -18.65 4.12
C ALA A 37 -3.26 -19.08 5.12
N GLY A 38 -4.45 -19.44 4.61
CA GLY A 38 -5.40 -20.31 5.34
C GLY A 38 -6.86 -19.88 5.55
N ASP A 39 -7.40 -18.78 5.01
CA ASP A 39 -8.86 -18.52 5.07
C ASP A 39 -9.32 -17.56 3.94
N ASP A 40 -10.34 -17.92 3.17
CA ASP A 40 -10.87 -17.08 2.08
C ASP A 40 -11.58 -15.81 2.60
N ARG A 41 -11.94 -15.77 3.90
CA ARG A 41 -12.41 -14.54 4.58
C ARG A 41 -11.33 -13.44 4.66
N HIS A 42 -10.08 -13.74 4.31
CA HIS A 42 -8.97 -12.80 4.37
C HIS A 42 -9.04 -11.67 3.33
N MET A 43 -9.69 -11.83 2.18
CA MET A 43 -9.65 -10.78 1.13
C MET A 43 -10.35 -9.48 1.56
N ASN A 44 -11.51 -9.59 2.24
CA ASN A 44 -12.18 -8.42 2.83
C ASN A 44 -11.34 -7.78 3.93
N LYS A 45 -10.71 -8.61 4.78
CA LYS A 45 -9.82 -8.14 5.85
C LYS A 45 -8.59 -7.42 5.29
N LEU A 46 -7.97 -7.97 4.25
CA LEU A 46 -6.82 -7.38 3.57
C LEU A 46 -7.18 -6.04 2.92
N SER A 47 -8.34 -5.95 2.27
CA SER A 47 -8.85 -4.68 1.70
C SER A 47 -9.01 -3.60 2.79
N ILE A 48 -9.56 -3.96 3.95
CA ILE A 48 -9.67 -3.05 5.11
C ILE A 48 -8.28 -2.63 5.61
N VAL A 49 -7.33 -3.56 5.72
CA VAL A 49 -5.96 -3.27 6.16
C VAL A 49 -5.25 -2.35 5.18
N LEU A 50 -5.33 -2.61 3.87
CA LEU A 50 -4.76 -1.76 2.83
C LEU A 50 -5.36 -0.35 2.84
N SER A 51 -6.67 -0.24 3.08
CA SER A 51 -7.35 1.04 3.23
C SER A 51 -6.83 1.81 4.44
N LYS A 52 -6.63 1.15 5.59
CA LYS A 52 -6.05 1.77 6.80
C LYS A 52 -4.63 2.25 6.57
N ILE A 53 -3.78 1.42 5.95
CA ILE A 53 -2.40 1.79 5.58
C ILE A 53 -2.41 3.02 4.68
N SER A 54 -3.26 3.02 3.66
CA SER A 54 -3.29 4.10 2.66
C SER A 54 -3.76 5.42 3.26
N ARG A 55 -4.81 5.39 4.11
CA ARG A 55 -5.25 6.58 4.86
C ARG A 55 -4.17 7.07 5.82
N TYR A 56 -3.41 6.16 6.43
CA TYR A 56 -2.28 6.51 7.28
C TYR A 56 -1.17 7.22 6.46
N GLU A 57 -0.77 6.67 5.32
CA GLU A 57 0.22 7.30 4.43
C GLU A 57 -0.24 8.68 3.95
N TRP A 58 -1.48 8.77 3.46
CA TRP A 58 -2.07 10.01 2.98
C TRP A 58 -2.10 11.11 4.04
N LYS A 59 -2.53 10.79 5.27
CA LYS A 59 -2.53 11.74 6.40
C LYS A 59 -1.13 12.25 6.78
N ASN A 60 -0.09 11.48 6.44
CA ASN A 60 1.30 11.87 6.66
C ASN A 60 1.94 12.53 5.42
N GLY A 61 1.15 12.87 4.39
CA GLY A 61 1.65 13.46 3.15
C GLY A 61 2.52 12.51 2.33
N ARG A 62 2.33 11.20 2.46
CA ARG A 62 3.11 10.17 1.77
C ARG A 62 2.27 9.47 0.70
N PRO A 63 2.89 8.92 -0.36
CA PRO A 63 2.16 8.24 -1.43
C PRO A 63 1.39 7.01 -0.99
N LEU A 64 0.31 6.70 -1.72
CA LEU A 64 -0.56 5.56 -1.42
C LEU A 64 0.15 4.24 -1.73
N LEU A 65 0.61 3.55 -0.68
CA LEU A 65 1.25 2.23 -0.80
C LEU A 65 0.34 1.15 -1.44
N SER A 66 -0.99 1.27 -1.31
CA SER A 66 -1.92 0.31 -1.94
C SER A 66 -2.00 0.44 -3.46
N SER A 67 -1.49 1.52 -4.06
CA SER A 67 -1.49 1.71 -5.53
C SER A 67 -0.69 0.63 -6.28
N ILE A 68 0.28 0.00 -5.61
CA ILE A 68 1.12 -1.05 -6.18
C ILE A 68 0.59 -2.46 -5.94
N VAL A 69 -0.57 -2.59 -5.27
CA VAL A 69 -1.24 -3.88 -5.05
C VAL A 69 -2.25 -4.11 -6.15
N VAL A 70 -2.08 -5.19 -6.89
CA VAL A 70 -2.84 -5.46 -8.11
C VAL A 70 -3.46 -6.86 -8.10
N ASN A 71 -4.51 -7.04 -8.89
CA ASN A 71 -5.08 -8.36 -9.13
C ASN A 71 -4.07 -9.24 -9.88
N LYS A 72 -4.20 -10.57 -9.71
CA LYS A 72 -3.37 -11.51 -10.44
C LYS A 72 -3.75 -11.46 -11.92
N GLU A 73 -2.80 -11.11 -12.75
CA GLU A 73 -2.89 -11.08 -14.21
C GLU A 73 -1.61 -11.69 -14.79
N ASP A 74 -1.69 -12.23 -16.00
CA ASP A 74 -0.52 -12.80 -16.69
C ASP A 74 0.53 -11.72 -17.00
N ASP A 75 0.09 -10.48 -17.23
CA ASP A 75 0.93 -9.31 -17.47
C ASP A 75 0.83 -8.32 -16.30
N LYS A 76 1.89 -8.28 -15.47
CA LYS A 76 2.01 -7.34 -14.33
C LYS A 76 1.96 -5.87 -14.74
N SER A 77 2.32 -5.53 -15.98
CA SER A 77 2.24 -4.15 -16.44
C SER A 77 0.79 -3.69 -16.60
N LYS A 78 -0.10 -4.61 -17.00
CA LYS A 78 -1.55 -4.39 -17.21
C LYS A 78 -2.39 -4.68 -15.97
N ALA A 79 -1.81 -5.33 -14.97
CA ALA A 79 -2.49 -5.62 -13.72
C ALA A 79 -2.97 -4.34 -13.01
N LEU A 80 -4.26 -4.30 -12.70
CA LEU A 80 -4.93 -3.19 -12.03
C LEU A 80 -5.20 -3.50 -10.55
N PRO A 81 -5.26 -2.48 -9.67
CA PRO A 81 -5.78 -2.63 -8.32
C PRO A 81 -7.22 -3.13 -8.28
N GLY A 82 -7.63 -3.69 -7.14
CA GLY A 82 -9.03 -4.06 -6.92
C GLY A 82 -9.94 -2.83 -6.74
N ALA A 83 -11.26 -3.03 -6.89
CA ALA A 83 -12.27 -1.96 -6.78
C ALA A 83 -12.16 -1.12 -5.49
N GLY A 84 -11.78 -1.75 -4.36
CA GLY A 84 -11.59 -1.06 -3.09
C GLY A 84 -10.53 0.06 -3.13
N PHE A 85 -9.52 -0.07 -3.99
CA PHE A 85 -8.52 0.98 -4.19
C PHE A 85 -9.11 2.22 -4.88
N PHE A 86 -9.92 2.02 -5.93
CA PHE A 86 -10.54 3.13 -6.65
C PHE A 86 -11.60 3.84 -5.80
N ILE A 87 -12.37 3.08 -5.01
CA ILE A 87 -13.29 3.66 -4.01
C ILE A 87 -12.51 4.52 -3.01
N LEU A 88 -11.38 4.03 -2.50
CA LEU A 88 -10.52 4.81 -1.62
C LEU A 88 -10.00 6.08 -2.30
N CYS A 89 -9.59 6.02 -3.56
CA CYS A 89 -9.12 7.21 -4.29
C CYS A 89 -10.23 8.26 -4.41
N ALA A 90 -11.45 7.83 -4.70
CA ALA A 90 -12.63 8.70 -4.72
C ALA A 90 -12.90 9.32 -3.33
N ASP A 91 -12.83 8.52 -2.26
CA ASP A 91 -12.99 9.00 -0.87
C ASP A 91 -11.94 10.05 -0.48
N LEU A 92 -10.69 9.83 -0.92
CA LEU A 92 -9.58 10.75 -0.68
C LEU A 92 -9.61 11.97 -1.61
N ARG A 93 -10.51 11.98 -2.61
CA ARG A 93 -10.65 13.02 -3.63
C ARG A 93 -9.33 13.34 -4.33
N THR A 94 -8.53 12.31 -4.60
CA THR A 94 -7.36 12.48 -5.48
C THR A 94 -7.83 12.56 -6.93
N ASN A 95 -7.20 13.44 -7.71
CA ASN A 95 -7.39 13.57 -9.15
C ASN A 95 -6.27 12.86 -9.93
N ASP A 96 -5.33 12.21 -9.23
CA ASP A 96 -4.19 11.55 -9.83
C ASP A 96 -4.64 10.26 -10.53
N THR A 97 -4.05 9.99 -11.69
CA THR A 97 -4.16 8.72 -12.39
C THR A 97 -3.45 7.61 -11.62
N LEU A 98 -3.80 6.36 -11.92
CA LEU A 98 -3.12 5.20 -11.33
C LEU A 98 -1.60 5.24 -11.58
N ASP A 99 -1.18 5.61 -12.78
CA ASP A 99 0.22 5.69 -13.17
C ASP A 99 0.97 6.76 -12.39
N GLU A 100 0.35 7.92 -12.14
CA GLU A 100 0.90 8.97 -11.29
C GLU A 100 1.06 8.49 -9.85
N LEU A 101 0.03 7.83 -9.30
CA LEU A 101 0.06 7.30 -7.94
C LEU A 101 1.14 6.21 -7.77
N GLN A 102 1.26 5.31 -8.74
CA GLN A 102 2.30 4.26 -8.74
C GLN A 102 3.70 4.86 -8.88
N SER A 103 3.88 5.81 -9.80
CA SER A 103 5.16 6.48 -10.05
C SER A 103 5.61 7.29 -8.82
N ALA A 104 4.69 8.00 -8.17
CA ALA A 104 4.95 8.71 -6.92
C ALA A 104 5.34 7.73 -5.81
N CYS A 105 4.64 6.60 -5.69
CA CYS A 105 4.94 5.56 -4.72
C CYS A 105 6.36 4.99 -4.91
N PHE A 106 6.71 4.57 -6.12
CA PHE A 106 8.03 4.03 -6.42
C PHE A 106 9.13 5.08 -6.20
N SER A 107 8.94 6.29 -6.70
CA SER A 107 9.91 7.38 -6.55
C SER A 107 10.19 7.70 -5.09
N PHE A 108 9.14 7.81 -4.28
CA PHE A 108 9.27 8.16 -2.86
C PHE A 108 9.98 7.08 -2.04
N TRP A 109 9.62 5.80 -2.24
CA TRP A 109 10.14 4.70 -1.44
C TRP A 109 11.49 4.16 -1.91
N LYS A 110 11.89 4.47 -3.17
CA LYS A 110 13.24 4.21 -3.67
C LYS A 110 14.28 5.11 -3.02
N ASP A 111 13.90 6.30 -2.54
CA ASP A 111 14.79 7.18 -1.78
C ASP A 111 15.15 6.57 -0.42
N GLU A 112 16.44 6.26 -0.22
CA GLU A 112 16.96 5.65 1.01
C GLU A 112 16.74 6.52 2.25
N LYS A 113 16.66 7.85 2.11
CA LYS A 113 16.37 8.76 3.22
C LYS A 113 14.94 8.55 3.74
N ASN A 114 13.98 8.41 2.82
CA ASN A 114 12.58 8.13 3.18
C ASN A 114 12.44 6.73 3.78
N LYS A 115 13.13 5.74 3.21
CA LYS A 115 13.14 4.37 3.72
C LYS A 115 13.71 4.31 5.14
N GLY A 116 14.86 4.92 5.39
CA GLY A 116 15.48 4.98 6.72
C GLY A 116 14.60 5.67 7.75
N LYS A 117 13.90 6.74 7.35
CA LYS A 117 13.05 7.53 8.24
C LYS A 117 11.75 6.83 8.65
N TYR A 118 11.18 5.96 7.80
CA TYR A 118 9.83 5.43 8.00
C TYR A 118 9.74 3.90 8.08
N LYS A 119 10.88 3.18 8.10
CA LYS A 119 10.95 1.71 8.29
C LYS A 119 10.85 1.27 9.77
N LEU A 120 10.93 2.20 10.73
CA LEU A 120 11.07 1.93 12.17
C LEU A 120 9.91 2.47 13.03
N ILE A 121 8.67 2.40 12.55
CA ILE A 121 7.49 2.76 13.36
C ILE A 121 7.00 1.55 14.14
#